data_AF-A0A7K3ZQW3-F1
#
_entry.id   AF-A0A7K3ZQW3-F1
#
_cell.length_a   1.000
_cell.length_b   1.000
_cell.length_c   1.000
_cell.angle_alpha   90.00
_cell.angle_beta   90.00
_cell.angle_gamma   90.00
#
_symmetry.space_group_name_H-M   'P 1'
#
loop_
_entity.id
_entity.type
_entity.pdbx_description
1 polymer ?
#
loop_
_entity_poly.entity_id
_entity_poly.type
_entity_poly.pdbx_seq_one_letter_code
_entity_poly.pdbx_strand_id
1 'polypeptide(L)'
;MGFEPLTLSLEDQKEYVFDIDPYRKYLNNKFSKCYASSMASNAIKHYDCYLNPSKLLAVKESNRHNILEAMVNLAKFLGTYEEYKVKLKNYGIKWTSADTAFNGFLSVFSKQHNTLPQYIKDIQPHLTASERVFVKFLALSGLRMNEAVTSFNMIIRLNNEGKLGEYYNIELNVLEHFKHKIFLHKTKNAYISFVSQQLINEICSSQPITYSAIHSRFARRNIKLRLKELRSYHNSYLTKNGVISELIDILAGRVPRNVFCRHYLGEDLKVLGKSVLAIESELEKTLLTY
;
A
#
# COMPACT_ATOMS: atom_id res chain seq x y z
N MET A 1 -0.20 38.41 8.30
CA MET A 1 1.13 37.90 7.91
C MET A 1 0.98 37.20 6.58
N GLY A 2 1.65 37.72 5.55
CA GLY A 2 1.44 37.36 4.15
C GLY A 2 1.79 35.91 3.85
N PHE A 3 1.02 35.31 2.96
CA PHE A 3 1.42 34.11 2.24
C PHE A 3 2.61 34.48 1.36
N GLU A 4 3.81 34.02 1.72
CA GLU A 4 4.90 33.94 0.74
C GLU A 4 4.53 32.84 -0.26
N PRO A 5 4.36 33.16 -1.55
CA PRO A 5 4.29 32.14 -2.57
C PRO A 5 5.63 31.40 -2.57
N LEU A 6 5.59 30.06 -2.65
CA LEU A 6 6.78 29.27 -2.98
C LEU A 6 7.33 29.79 -4.31
N THR A 7 8.31 30.68 -4.24
CA THR A 7 9.17 31.00 -5.37
C THR A 7 9.96 29.72 -5.65
N LEU A 8 9.61 29.03 -6.74
CA LEU A 8 10.55 28.14 -7.39
C LEU A 8 11.79 28.99 -7.67
N SER A 9 12.87 28.77 -6.93
CA SER A 9 14.15 29.40 -7.22
C SER A 9 14.55 29.02 -8.66
N LEU A 10 14.74 30.03 -9.48
CA LEU A 10 15.11 29.98 -10.90
C LEU A 10 16.58 29.56 -11.12
N GLU A 11 17.19 28.78 -10.22
CA GLU A 11 18.66 28.65 -10.11
C GLU A 11 19.25 27.28 -10.51
N ASP A 12 18.52 26.40 -11.19
CA ASP A 12 19.13 25.21 -11.81
C ASP A 12 18.53 24.97 -13.21
N GLN A 13 18.88 25.81 -14.20
CA GLN A 13 18.69 25.45 -15.60
C GLN A 13 19.66 24.31 -15.95
N LYS A 14 19.34 23.10 -15.54
CA LYS A 14 19.98 21.90 -16.09
C LYS A 14 19.62 21.85 -17.58
N GLU A 15 20.62 22.05 -18.43
CA GLU A 15 20.47 21.86 -19.86
C GLU A 15 20.27 20.36 -20.12
N TYR A 16 19.02 19.96 -20.33
CA TYR A 16 18.68 18.59 -20.71
C TYR A 16 18.96 18.42 -22.20
N VAL A 17 19.56 17.30 -22.59
CA VAL A 17 19.84 16.98 -24.00
C VAL A 17 18.55 16.51 -24.72
N PHE A 18 17.38 16.74 -24.14
CA PHE A 18 16.11 16.24 -24.67
C PHE A 18 14.91 17.11 -24.31
N ASP A 19 13.92 17.13 -25.19
CA ASP A 19 12.64 17.78 -24.96
C ASP A 19 11.75 16.91 -24.05
N ILE A 20 11.25 17.53 -22.98
CA ILE A 20 10.48 16.91 -21.91
C ILE A 20 9.09 16.49 -22.42
N ASP A 21 8.45 17.26 -23.29
CA ASP A 21 7.06 17.01 -23.68
C ASP A 21 6.92 15.80 -24.63
N PRO A 22 7.75 15.63 -25.66
CA PRO A 22 7.81 14.40 -26.44
C PRO A 22 8.15 13.17 -25.60
N TYR A 23 9.06 13.31 -24.62
CA TYR A 23 9.39 12.22 -23.71
C TYR A 23 8.21 11.81 -22.83
N ARG A 24 7.47 12.79 -22.28
CA ARG A 24 6.23 12.53 -21.53
C ARG A 24 5.19 11.82 -22.38
N LYS A 25 5.03 12.21 -23.65
CA LYS A 25 4.12 11.53 -24.60
C LYS A 25 4.54 10.08 -24.83
N TYR A 26 5.83 9.83 -25.05
CA TYR A 26 6.39 8.48 -25.17
C TYR A 26 6.07 7.61 -23.94
N LEU A 27 6.28 8.14 -22.73
CA LEU A 27 5.99 7.41 -21.49
C LEU A 27 4.50 7.13 -21.30
N ASN A 28 3.62 8.09 -21.59
CA ASN A 28 2.17 7.92 -21.46
C ASN A 28 1.59 6.89 -22.42
N ASN A 29 2.20 6.70 -23.60
CA ASN A 29 1.79 5.65 -24.54
C ASN A 29 2.16 4.24 -24.05
N LYS A 30 3.16 4.12 -23.17
CA LYS A 30 3.71 2.84 -22.71
C LYS A 30 3.24 2.44 -21.31
N PHE A 31 2.95 3.42 -20.47
CA PHE A 31 2.72 3.24 -19.05
C PHE A 31 1.44 3.92 -18.58
N SER A 32 0.92 3.51 -17.42
CA SER A 32 -0.21 4.21 -16.80
C SER A 32 0.18 5.65 -16.46
N LYS A 33 -0.78 6.59 -16.57
CA LYS A 33 -0.54 8.03 -16.39
C LYS A 33 0.26 8.38 -15.12
N CYS A 34 -0.09 7.77 -13.99
CA CYS A 34 0.62 8.01 -12.72
C CYS A 34 2.07 7.50 -12.77
N TYR A 35 2.29 6.30 -13.30
CA TYR A 35 3.62 5.71 -13.37
C TYR A 35 4.49 6.43 -14.41
N ALA A 36 3.92 6.83 -15.56
CA ALA A 36 4.57 7.69 -16.54
C ALA A 36 5.01 9.03 -15.92
N SER A 37 4.15 9.66 -15.12
CA SER A 37 4.49 10.89 -14.41
C SER A 37 5.64 10.69 -13.42
N SER A 38 5.60 9.63 -12.61
CA SER A 38 6.71 9.32 -11.68
C SER A 38 8.02 9.01 -12.42
N MET A 39 7.95 8.31 -13.55
CA MET A 39 9.09 7.98 -14.40
C MET A 39 9.72 9.24 -14.98
N ALA A 40 8.89 10.16 -15.51
CA ALA A 40 9.34 11.45 -16.02
C ALA A 40 10.00 12.30 -14.91
N SER A 41 9.38 12.39 -13.73
CA SER A 41 9.97 13.12 -12.60
C SER A 41 11.31 12.54 -12.17
N ASN A 42 11.45 11.21 -12.08
CA ASN A 42 12.72 10.57 -11.77
C ASN A 42 13.77 10.82 -12.85
N ALA A 43 13.38 10.75 -14.13
CA ALA A 43 14.26 11.01 -15.26
C ALA A 43 14.84 12.43 -15.24
N ILE A 44 13.98 13.42 -15.00
CA ILE A 44 14.37 14.84 -14.95
C ILE A 44 15.23 15.11 -13.71
N LYS A 45 14.76 14.71 -12.52
CA LYS A 45 15.44 14.99 -11.25
C LYS A 45 16.85 14.37 -11.18
N HIS A 46 16.99 13.16 -11.72
CA HIS A 46 18.20 12.35 -11.65
C HIS A 46 18.88 12.19 -13.01
N TYR A 47 18.71 13.16 -13.92
CA TYR A 47 19.31 13.14 -15.25
C TYR A 47 20.84 12.97 -15.22
N ASP A 48 21.49 13.42 -14.14
CA ASP A 48 22.92 13.25 -13.94
C ASP A 48 23.35 11.79 -13.77
N CYS A 49 22.45 10.90 -13.35
CA CYS A 49 22.65 9.45 -13.32
C CYS A 49 22.61 8.81 -14.72
N TYR A 50 22.02 9.49 -15.71
CA TYR A 50 22.12 9.09 -17.11
C TYR A 50 23.48 9.48 -17.70
N LEU A 51 23.98 10.67 -17.36
CA LEU A 51 25.30 11.14 -17.81
C LEU A 51 26.44 10.32 -17.17
N ASN A 52 26.39 10.15 -15.84
CA ASN A 52 27.35 9.38 -15.07
C ASN A 52 26.63 8.37 -14.16
N PRO A 53 26.54 7.10 -14.58
CA PRO A 53 25.85 6.09 -13.81
C PRO A 53 26.37 5.88 -12.39
N SER A 54 27.65 6.14 -12.09
CA SER A 54 28.20 5.91 -10.75
C SER A 54 27.47 6.70 -9.65
N LYS A 55 26.82 7.81 -10.02
CA LYS A 55 25.96 8.60 -9.12
C LYS A 55 24.79 7.81 -8.54
N LEU A 56 24.34 6.73 -9.20
CA LEU A 56 23.34 5.82 -8.65
C LEU A 56 23.78 5.19 -7.33
N LEU A 57 25.08 5.01 -7.09
CA LEU A 57 25.60 4.45 -5.84
C LEU A 57 25.40 5.42 -4.66
N ALA A 58 25.40 6.73 -4.90
CA ALA A 58 25.12 7.74 -3.88
C ALA A 58 23.62 7.86 -3.56
N VAL A 59 22.74 7.37 -4.44
CA VAL A 59 21.30 7.34 -4.17
C VAL A 59 20.99 6.28 -3.12
N LYS A 60 20.05 6.57 -2.21
CA LYS A 60 19.45 5.60 -1.30
C LYS A 60 18.98 4.34 -2.05
N GLU A 61 19.39 3.18 -1.56
CA GLU A 61 19.14 1.87 -2.19
C GLU A 61 17.67 1.63 -2.58
N SER A 62 16.73 2.02 -1.71
CA SER A 62 15.29 1.87 -1.94
C SER A 62 14.76 2.56 -3.21
N ASN A 63 15.49 3.57 -3.72
CA ASN A 63 15.10 4.36 -4.87
C ASN A 63 15.93 4.03 -6.12
N ARG A 64 17.08 3.34 -5.97
CA ARG A 64 18.01 3.06 -7.07
C ARG A 64 17.34 2.35 -8.23
N HIS A 65 16.51 1.35 -7.95
CA HIS A 65 15.79 0.60 -8.98
C HIS A 65 14.92 1.51 -9.85
N ASN A 66 14.08 2.35 -9.23
CA ASN A 66 13.16 3.24 -9.96
C ASN A 66 13.92 4.29 -10.79
N ILE A 67 15.03 4.82 -10.26
CA ILE A 67 15.85 5.78 -10.99
C ILE A 67 16.55 5.10 -12.17
N LEU A 68 17.15 3.93 -11.95
CA LEU A 68 17.79 3.15 -13.02
C LEU A 68 16.79 2.81 -14.13
N GLU A 69 15.57 2.41 -13.77
CA GLU A 69 14.49 2.16 -14.73
C GLU A 69 14.10 3.42 -15.53
N ALA A 70 14.09 4.59 -14.87
CA ALA A 70 13.87 5.88 -15.52
C ALA A 70 14.99 6.22 -16.50
N MET A 71 16.25 6.03 -16.12
CA MET A 71 17.40 6.29 -17.00
C MET A 71 17.40 5.34 -18.20
N VAL A 72 17.05 4.07 -18.00
CA VAL A 72 16.94 3.08 -19.10
C VAL A 72 15.83 3.45 -20.07
N ASN A 73 14.66 3.91 -19.60
CA ASN A 73 13.60 4.35 -20.49
C ASN A 73 13.95 5.65 -21.22
N LEU A 74 14.68 6.56 -20.56
CA LEU A 74 15.23 7.75 -21.21
C LEU A 74 16.23 7.39 -22.31
N ALA A 75 17.19 6.49 -22.04
CA ALA A 75 18.15 6.02 -23.04
C ALA A 75 17.45 5.37 -24.25
N LYS A 76 16.36 4.64 -24.03
CA LYS A 76 15.53 4.07 -25.11
C LYS A 76 14.84 5.15 -25.95
N PHE A 77 14.33 6.20 -25.30
CA PHE A 77 13.73 7.33 -25.99
C PHE A 77 14.75 8.09 -26.85
N LEU A 78 15.97 8.27 -26.34
CA LEU A 78 17.07 8.95 -27.05
C LEU A 78 17.78 8.08 -28.08
N GLY A 79 17.48 6.78 -28.16
CA GLY A 79 18.18 5.84 -29.05
C GLY A 79 19.56 5.40 -28.58
N THR A 80 19.98 5.76 -27.36
CA THR A 80 21.33 5.50 -26.80
C THR A 80 21.38 4.29 -25.88
N TYR A 81 20.36 3.42 -25.92
CA TYR A 81 20.20 2.33 -24.96
C TYR A 81 21.42 1.39 -24.89
N GLU A 82 22.00 0.99 -26.03
CA GLU A 82 23.16 0.09 -26.04
C GLU A 82 24.42 0.76 -25.46
N GLU A 83 24.67 2.03 -25.78
CA GLU A 83 25.76 2.81 -25.19
C GLU A 83 25.59 2.94 -23.67
N TYR A 84 24.37 3.25 -23.23
CA TYR A 84 24.05 3.38 -21.81
C TYR A 84 24.23 2.05 -21.07
N LYS A 85 23.85 0.93 -21.69
CA LYS A 85 24.06 -0.42 -21.15
C LYS A 85 25.55 -0.75 -20.98
N VAL A 86 26.39 -0.38 -21.95
CA VAL A 86 27.85 -0.51 -21.82
C VAL A 86 28.38 0.36 -20.68
N LYS A 87 27.91 1.62 -20.57
CA LYS A 87 28.26 2.50 -19.44
C LYS A 87 27.92 1.86 -18.09
N LEU A 88 26.69 1.34 -17.92
CA LEU A 88 26.28 0.66 -16.68
C LEU A 88 27.23 -0.48 -16.30
N LYS A 89 27.61 -1.31 -17.28
CA LYS A 89 28.56 -2.42 -17.08
C LYS A 89 29.93 -1.93 -16.63
N ASN A 90 30.46 -0.89 -17.28
CA ASN A 90 31.77 -0.33 -16.97
C ASN A 90 31.83 0.27 -15.56
N TYR A 91 30.74 0.89 -15.10
CA TYR A 91 30.61 1.38 -13.73
C TYR A 91 30.24 0.30 -12.70
N GLY A 92 30.13 -0.97 -13.11
CA GLY A 92 29.80 -2.10 -12.22
C GLY A 92 28.38 -2.07 -11.68
N ILE A 93 27.46 -1.34 -12.32
CA ILE A 93 26.09 -1.15 -11.83
C ILE A 93 25.26 -2.36 -12.24
N LYS A 94 24.79 -3.08 -11.23
CA LYS A 94 23.86 -4.20 -11.39
C LYS A 94 22.45 -3.73 -11.05
N TRP A 95 21.47 -4.38 -11.66
CA TRP A 95 20.10 -4.26 -11.19
C TRP A 95 20.06 -4.70 -9.73
N THR A 96 19.69 -3.77 -8.85
CA THR A 96 19.46 -4.11 -7.45
C THR A 96 18.18 -4.94 -7.39
N SER A 97 18.33 -6.27 -7.35
CA SER A 97 17.38 -7.11 -6.63
C SER A 97 17.66 -6.85 -5.16
N ALA A 98 16.75 -6.18 -4.45
CA ALA A 98 16.84 -6.10 -3.00
C ALA A 98 17.02 -7.54 -2.50
N ASP A 99 18.13 -7.85 -1.84
CA ASP A 99 18.52 -9.20 -1.48
C ASP A 99 17.42 -9.84 -0.60
N THR A 100 16.51 -10.61 -1.21
CA THR A 100 15.15 -10.76 -0.68
C THR A 100 15.07 -11.73 0.49
N ALA A 101 15.92 -12.76 0.50
CA ALA A 101 15.87 -13.82 1.50
C ALA A 101 16.48 -13.36 2.82
N PHE A 102 17.69 -12.79 2.78
CA PHE A 102 18.38 -12.31 3.98
C PHE A 102 17.69 -11.09 4.59
N ASN A 103 17.29 -10.11 3.78
CA ASN A 103 16.49 -8.98 4.28
C ASN A 103 15.11 -9.45 4.79
N GLY A 104 14.53 -10.47 4.16
CA GLY A 104 13.31 -11.13 4.63
C GLY A 104 13.50 -11.69 6.04
N PHE A 105 14.55 -12.50 6.23
CA PHE A 105 14.97 -13.07 7.51
C PHE A 105 15.24 -12.00 8.58
N LEU A 106 16.07 -11.00 8.29
CA LEU A 106 16.33 -9.88 9.21
C LEU A 106 15.05 -9.09 9.56
N SER A 107 14.10 -9.01 8.62
CA SER A 107 12.83 -8.33 8.87
C SER A 107 11.93 -9.05 9.88
N VAL A 108 12.08 -10.37 10.04
CA VAL A 108 11.32 -11.15 11.04
C VAL A 108 11.68 -10.68 12.45
N PHE A 109 12.96 -10.46 12.71
CA PHE A 109 13.45 -10.03 14.03
C PHE A 109 13.27 -8.53 14.29
N SER A 110 13.27 -7.70 13.25
CA SER A 110 13.12 -6.24 13.39
C SER A 110 11.67 -5.75 13.39
N LYS A 111 10.70 -6.52 12.87
CA LYS A 111 9.26 -6.17 12.88
C LYS A 111 8.56 -6.56 14.18
N GLN A 112 9.19 -6.30 15.33
CA GLN A 112 8.49 -6.44 16.61
C GLN A 112 7.45 -5.33 16.74
N HIS A 113 6.18 -5.68 16.51
CA HIS A 113 5.04 -4.78 16.61
C HIS A 113 4.64 -4.44 18.05
N ASN A 114 5.51 -4.69 19.04
CA ASN A 114 5.20 -4.49 20.46
C ASN A 114 4.83 -3.03 20.78
N THR A 115 5.28 -2.08 19.96
CA THR A 115 4.97 -0.64 20.11
C THR A 115 3.69 -0.20 19.40
N LEU A 116 3.04 -1.07 18.62
CA LEU A 116 1.88 -0.68 17.82
C LEU A 116 0.64 -0.38 18.68
N PRO A 117 0.31 -1.13 19.75
CA PRO A 117 -0.79 -0.76 20.63
C PRO A 117 -0.60 0.62 21.28
N GLN A 118 0.61 0.92 21.77
CA GLN A 118 0.93 2.23 22.33
C GLN A 118 0.79 3.32 21.27
N TYR A 119 1.33 3.08 20.06
CA TYR A 119 1.19 4.00 18.94
C TYR A 119 -0.28 4.31 18.62
N ILE A 120 -1.17 3.32 18.63
CA ILE A 120 -2.59 3.54 18.37
C ILE A 120 -3.19 4.44 19.45
N LYS A 121 -2.89 4.21 20.73
CA LYS A 121 -3.32 5.07 21.84
C LYS A 121 -2.84 6.51 21.66
N ASP A 122 -1.58 6.70 21.29
CA ASP A 122 -0.97 8.03 21.13
C ASP A 122 -1.61 8.84 19.99
N ILE A 123 -2.09 8.19 18.92
CA ILE A 123 -2.67 8.90 17.78
C ILE A 123 -4.17 9.17 17.92
N GLN A 124 -4.87 8.52 18.85
CA GLN A 124 -6.32 8.68 19.05
C GLN A 124 -6.78 10.14 19.19
N PRO A 125 -6.11 11.00 19.99
CA PRO A 125 -6.51 12.40 20.15
C PRO A 125 -6.38 13.24 18.87
N HIS A 126 -5.65 12.72 17.87
CA HIS A 126 -5.40 13.41 16.61
C HIS A 126 -6.30 12.92 15.45
N LEU A 127 -7.18 11.96 15.72
CA LEU A 127 -8.15 11.40 14.78
C LEU A 127 -9.55 11.95 15.02
N THR A 128 -10.33 12.14 13.95
CA THR A 128 -11.77 12.40 14.03
C THR A 128 -12.54 11.13 14.41
N ALA A 129 -13.81 11.25 14.81
CA ALA A 129 -14.62 10.08 15.15
C ALA A 129 -14.66 9.02 14.03
N SER A 130 -14.93 9.43 12.79
CA SER A 130 -14.93 8.54 11.62
C SER A 130 -13.58 7.89 11.37
N GLU A 131 -12.49 8.62 11.61
CA GLU A 131 -11.14 8.09 11.42
C GLU A 131 -10.75 7.09 12.50
N ARG A 132 -11.27 7.22 13.72
CA ARG A 132 -11.09 6.19 14.77
C ARG A 132 -11.79 4.89 14.38
N VAL A 133 -13.02 4.98 13.88
CA VAL A 133 -13.75 3.82 13.33
C VAL A 133 -12.99 3.22 12.14
N PHE A 134 -12.42 4.06 11.27
CA PHE A 134 -11.59 3.57 10.17
C PHE A 134 -10.32 2.85 10.66
N VAL A 135 -9.63 3.36 11.69
CA VAL A 135 -8.44 2.69 12.24
C VAL A 135 -8.81 1.33 12.83
N LYS A 136 -9.96 1.24 13.52
CA LYS A 136 -10.54 -0.03 13.98
C LYS A 136 -10.80 -0.97 12.79
N PHE A 137 -11.49 -0.49 11.76
CA PHE A 137 -11.76 -1.25 10.54
C PHE A 137 -10.48 -1.73 9.83
N LEU A 138 -9.47 -0.88 9.73
CA LEU A 138 -8.19 -1.23 9.10
C LEU A 138 -7.42 -2.29 9.90
N ALA A 139 -7.49 -2.23 11.23
CA ALA A 139 -6.86 -3.21 12.10
C ALA A 139 -7.53 -4.60 12.05
N LEU A 140 -8.85 -4.64 11.91
CA LEU A 140 -9.63 -5.87 11.95
C LEU A 140 -9.83 -6.50 10.57
N SER A 141 -10.06 -5.72 9.51
CA SER A 141 -10.33 -6.27 8.17
C SER A 141 -9.11 -6.91 7.48
N GLY A 142 -7.90 -6.65 7.97
CA GLY A 142 -6.66 -7.08 7.35
C GLY A 142 -6.37 -6.48 5.97
N LEU A 143 -7.16 -5.52 5.47
CA LEU A 143 -7.02 -4.94 4.12
C LEU A 143 -5.75 -4.08 3.97
N ARG A 144 -5.26 -3.91 2.73
CA ARG A 144 -4.21 -2.90 2.48
C ARG A 144 -4.80 -1.52 2.64
N MET A 145 -4.00 -0.55 3.07
CA MET A 145 -4.42 0.84 3.33
C MET A 145 -5.41 1.41 2.29
N ASN A 146 -5.06 1.36 1.00
CA ASN A 146 -5.91 1.94 -0.04
C ASN A 146 -7.19 1.12 -0.27
N GLU A 147 -7.10 -0.21 -0.22
CA GLU A 147 -8.27 -1.10 -0.31
C GLU A 147 -9.22 -0.85 0.87
N ALA A 148 -8.68 -0.66 2.07
CA ALA A 148 -9.45 -0.34 3.27
C ALA A 148 -10.17 1.01 3.15
N VAL A 149 -9.49 2.07 2.68
CA VAL A 149 -10.14 3.38 2.45
C VAL A 149 -11.25 3.26 1.41
N THR A 150 -11.01 2.54 0.33
CA THR A 150 -12.01 2.29 -0.72
C THR A 150 -13.21 1.51 -0.17
N SER A 151 -12.97 0.45 0.60
CA SER A 151 -14.01 -0.37 1.23
C SER A 151 -14.83 0.43 2.24
N PHE A 152 -14.18 1.17 3.14
CA PHE A 152 -14.83 2.01 4.15
C PHE A 152 -15.78 3.04 3.52
N ASN A 153 -15.32 3.76 2.50
CA ASN A 153 -16.14 4.73 1.79
C ASN A 153 -17.25 4.07 0.96
N MET A 154 -17.01 2.87 0.44
CA MET A 154 -18.01 2.09 -0.29
C MET A 154 -19.16 1.64 0.62
N ILE A 155 -18.87 1.21 1.86
CA ILE A 155 -19.89 0.85 2.86
C ILE A 155 -20.81 2.05 3.11
N ILE A 156 -20.24 3.22 3.41
CA ILE A 156 -21.00 4.45 3.65
C ILE A 156 -21.88 4.79 2.45
N ARG A 157 -21.30 4.77 1.24
CA ARG A 157 -22.02 5.09 0.02
C ARG A 157 -23.18 4.12 -0.24
N LEU A 158 -22.94 2.82 -0.19
CA LEU A 158 -23.97 1.80 -0.43
C LEU A 158 -25.05 1.79 0.64
N ASN A 159 -24.71 2.11 1.89
CA ASN A 159 -25.69 2.31 2.95
C ASN A 159 -26.64 3.47 2.62
N ASN A 160 -26.10 4.61 2.20
CA ASN A 160 -26.91 5.77 1.79
C ASN A 160 -27.79 5.48 0.57
N GLU A 161 -27.36 4.56 -0.29
CA GLU A 161 -28.12 4.10 -1.46
C GLU A 161 -29.11 2.96 -1.15
N GLY A 162 -29.13 2.44 0.09
CA GLY A 162 -29.96 1.29 0.48
C GLY A 162 -29.52 -0.04 -0.12
N LYS A 163 -28.28 -0.13 -0.62
CA LYS A 163 -27.72 -1.28 -1.37
C LYS A 163 -26.59 -1.99 -0.64
N LEU A 164 -26.48 -1.81 0.68
CA LEU A 164 -25.39 -2.41 1.46
C LEU A 164 -25.32 -3.94 1.33
N GLY A 165 -26.46 -4.61 1.19
CA GLY A 165 -26.53 -6.06 1.00
C GLY A 165 -25.89 -6.58 -0.30
N GLU A 166 -25.62 -5.72 -1.28
CA GLU A 166 -24.88 -6.11 -2.48
C GLU A 166 -23.38 -6.37 -2.18
N TYR A 167 -22.87 -5.77 -1.09
CA TYR A 167 -21.46 -5.80 -0.73
C TYR A 167 -21.18 -6.52 0.60
N TYR A 168 -22.08 -6.40 1.58
CA TYR A 168 -21.96 -7.05 2.88
C TYR A 168 -22.98 -8.17 3.04
N ASN A 169 -22.46 -9.39 3.23
CA ASN A 169 -23.25 -10.56 3.53
C ASN A 169 -23.43 -10.70 5.04
N ILE A 170 -24.65 -10.44 5.52
CA ILE A 170 -25.00 -10.44 6.95
C ILE A 170 -24.90 -11.85 7.55
N GLU A 171 -25.31 -12.88 6.81
CA GLU A 171 -25.32 -14.26 7.32
C GLU A 171 -23.91 -14.79 7.59
N LEU A 172 -22.95 -14.36 6.78
CA LEU A 172 -21.54 -14.76 6.87
C LEU A 172 -20.69 -13.73 7.62
N ASN A 173 -21.20 -12.52 7.87
CA ASN A 173 -20.44 -11.37 8.37
C ASN A 173 -19.20 -11.08 7.48
N VAL A 174 -19.40 -11.05 6.17
CA VAL A 174 -18.33 -10.93 5.16
C VAL A 174 -18.57 -9.74 4.23
N LEU A 175 -17.52 -8.97 3.98
CA LEU A 175 -17.44 -8.05 2.84
C LEU A 175 -16.95 -8.81 1.60
N GLU A 176 -17.75 -8.80 0.54
CA GLU A 176 -17.51 -9.57 -0.69
C GLU A 176 -16.81 -8.71 -1.76
N HIS A 177 -15.56 -8.32 -1.48
CA HIS A 177 -14.74 -7.48 -2.37
C HIS A 177 -14.61 -8.02 -3.80
N PHE A 178 -14.61 -9.35 -3.96
CA PHE A 178 -14.52 -10.00 -5.26
C PHE A 178 -15.66 -9.64 -6.23
N LYS A 179 -16.81 -9.18 -5.73
CA LYS A 179 -17.93 -8.70 -6.57
C LYS A 179 -17.63 -7.36 -7.24
N HIS A 180 -16.66 -6.59 -6.74
CA HIS A 180 -16.35 -5.26 -7.24
C HIS A 180 -14.94 -5.21 -7.85
N LYS A 181 -14.88 -4.91 -9.16
CA LYS A 181 -13.63 -4.85 -9.94
C LYS A 181 -12.56 -3.92 -9.36
N ILE A 182 -12.93 -2.92 -8.55
CA ILE A 182 -11.98 -2.00 -7.93
C ILE A 182 -11.02 -2.68 -6.94
N PHE A 183 -11.38 -3.87 -6.42
CA PHE A 183 -10.53 -4.68 -5.54
C PHE A 183 -9.76 -5.78 -6.29
N LEU A 184 -10.00 -5.94 -7.60
CA LEU A 184 -9.38 -6.94 -8.45
C LEU A 184 -8.38 -6.28 -9.40
N HIS A 185 -7.11 -6.25 -8.99
CA HIS A 185 -5.99 -5.78 -9.81
C HIS A 185 -5.19 -6.93 -10.42
N LYS A 186 -4.20 -6.60 -11.26
CA LYS A 186 -3.33 -7.60 -11.88
C LYS A 186 -2.44 -8.33 -10.87
N THR A 187 -2.03 -7.66 -9.79
CA THR A 187 -0.99 -8.15 -8.86
C THR A 187 -1.40 -8.15 -7.40
N LYS A 188 -2.41 -7.36 -7.01
CA LYS A 188 -2.85 -7.20 -5.63
C LYS A 188 -4.36 -7.22 -5.60
N ASN A 189 -4.93 -8.31 -5.12
CA ASN A 189 -6.37 -8.46 -4.98
C ASN A 189 -6.76 -8.38 -3.51
N ALA A 190 -8.03 -8.08 -3.28
CA ALA A 190 -8.75 -8.38 -2.06
C ALA A 190 -10.03 -9.11 -2.46
N TYR A 191 -10.32 -10.24 -1.81
CA TYR A 191 -11.48 -11.07 -2.16
C TYR A 191 -12.56 -10.96 -1.10
N ILE A 192 -12.22 -11.22 0.15
CA ILE A 192 -13.14 -11.20 1.28
C ILE A 192 -12.47 -10.58 2.51
N SER A 193 -13.28 -10.01 3.39
CA SER A 193 -12.88 -9.65 4.76
C SER A 193 -14.02 -9.98 5.71
N PHE A 194 -13.71 -10.63 6.84
CA PHE A 194 -14.68 -10.79 7.91
C PHE A 194 -14.80 -9.49 8.70
N VAL A 195 -16.03 -9.07 8.98
CA VAL A 195 -16.32 -7.84 9.72
C VAL A 195 -17.62 -8.01 10.47
N SER A 196 -17.61 -7.72 11.77
CA SER A 196 -18.80 -7.80 12.61
C SER A 196 -19.86 -6.79 12.17
N GLN A 197 -21.13 -7.17 12.31
CA GLN A 197 -22.25 -6.28 11.99
C GLN A 197 -22.23 -4.98 12.82
N GLN A 198 -21.75 -5.05 14.08
CA GLN A 198 -21.58 -3.87 14.91
C GLN A 198 -20.63 -2.86 14.26
N LEU A 199 -19.47 -3.30 13.79
CA LEU A 199 -18.50 -2.43 13.14
C LEU A 199 -19.05 -1.89 11.81
N ILE A 200 -19.81 -2.68 11.05
CA ILE A 200 -20.49 -2.18 9.86
C ILE A 200 -21.45 -1.03 10.20
N ASN A 201 -22.25 -1.15 11.27
CA ASN A 201 -23.17 -0.10 11.71
C ASN A 201 -22.42 1.18 12.15
N GLU A 202 -21.29 1.04 12.84
CA GLU A 202 -20.39 2.16 13.19
C GLU A 202 -19.87 2.87 11.91
N ILE A 203 -19.49 2.10 10.89
CA ILE A 203 -19.03 2.63 9.60
C ILE A 203 -20.17 3.33 8.86
N CYS A 204 -21.37 2.76 8.82
CA CYS A 204 -22.54 3.39 8.18
C CYS A 204 -22.88 4.75 8.78
N SER A 205 -22.58 4.96 10.07
CA SER A 205 -22.81 6.22 10.78
C SER A 205 -21.62 7.20 10.65
N SER A 206 -20.55 6.79 9.96
CA SER A 206 -19.31 7.57 9.81
C SER A 206 -19.31 8.43 8.54
N GLN A 207 -18.40 9.39 8.51
CA GLN A 207 -18.13 10.22 7.33
C GLN A 207 -17.04 9.60 6.44
N PRO A 208 -17.13 9.74 5.10
CA PRO A 208 -16.08 9.28 4.19
C PRO A 208 -14.74 9.91 4.51
N ILE A 209 -13.66 9.15 4.28
CA ILE A 209 -12.30 9.58 4.59
C ILE A 209 -11.39 9.51 3.37
N THR A 210 -10.24 10.19 3.44
CA THR A 210 -9.18 10.03 2.44
C THR A 210 -7.83 9.88 3.13
N TYR A 211 -7.01 8.94 2.67
CA TYR A 211 -5.66 8.73 3.20
C TYR A 211 -4.79 9.99 3.16
N SER A 212 -4.90 10.80 2.08
CA SER A 212 -4.17 12.06 1.95
C SER A 212 -4.52 13.07 3.05
N ALA A 213 -5.79 13.14 3.46
CA ALA A 213 -6.23 14.03 4.53
C ALA A 213 -5.58 13.66 5.87
N ILE A 214 -5.61 12.37 6.23
CA ILE A 214 -4.94 11.84 7.42
C ILE A 214 -3.44 12.10 7.34
N HIS A 215 -2.82 11.75 6.22
CA HIS A 215 -1.38 11.91 6.00
C HIS A 215 -0.94 13.37 6.14
N SER A 216 -1.61 14.31 5.47
CA SER A 216 -1.28 15.74 5.53
C SER A 216 -1.51 16.34 6.91
N ARG A 217 -2.52 15.87 7.66
CA ARG A 217 -2.74 16.32 9.04
C ARG A 217 -1.64 15.82 9.98
N PHE A 218 -1.26 14.55 9.86
CA PHE A 218 -0.20 13.94 10.67
C PHE A 218 1.17 14.56 10.37
N ALA A 219 1.47 14.79 9.08
CA ALA A 219 2.70 15.44 8.64
C ALA A 219 2.84 16.86 9.24
N ARG A 220 1.77 17.66 9.23
CA ARG A 220 1.76 19.00 9.85
C ARG A 220 2.01 18.99 11.37
N ARG A 221 1.70 17.87 12.04
CA ARG A 221 1.92 17.68 13.48
C ARG A 221 3.20 16.91 13.79
N ASN A 222 4.02 16.63 12.77
CA ASN A 222 5.23 15.81 12.87
C ASN A 222 5.00 14.41 13.48
N ILE A 223 3.82 13.83 13.25
CA ILE A 223 3.45 12.49 13.73
C ILE A 223 3.74 11.48 12.63
N LYS A 224 4.58 10.47 12.93
CA LYS A 224 4.89 9.39 11.99
C LYS A 224 3.66 8.51 11.76
N LEU A 225 3.25 8.34 10.50
CA LEU A 225 2.12 7.47 10.14
C LEU A 225 2.56 6.00 10.02
N ARG A 226 2.10 5.16 10.94
CA ARG A 226 2.40 3.72 11.01
C ARG A 226 1.18 2.83 10.72
N LEU A 227 0.06 3.41 10.30
CA LEU A 227 -1.19 2.67 10.05
C LEU A 227 -1.05 1.51 9.03
N LYS A 228 -0.07 1.57 8.11
CA LYS A 228 0.22 0.45 7.19
C LYS A 228 0.72 -0.81 7.89
N GLU A 229 1.27 -0.68 9.10
CA GLU A 229 1.75 -1.79 9.93
C GLU A 229 0.59 -2.62 10.51
N LEU A 230 -0.61 -2.04 10.65
CA LEU A 230 -1.80 -2.72 11.20
C LEU A 230 -2.14 -4.01 10.47
N ARG A 231 -2.03 -4.01 9.13
CA ARG A 231 -2.23 -5.24 8.35
C ARG A 231 -1.19 -6.33 8.66
N SER A 232 0.07 -5.96 8.85
CA SER A 232 1.10 -6.94 9.22
C SER A 232 0.85 -7.47 10.62
N TYR A 233 0.38 -6.62 11.53
CA TYR A 233 0.02 -6.98 12.88
C TYR A 233 -1.17 -7.93 12.92
N HIS A 234 -2.25 -7.60 12.21
CA HIS A 234 -3.42 -8.45 12.01
C HIS A 234 -3.04 -9.87 11.56
N ASN A 235 -2.28 -9.98 10.46
CA ASN A 235 -1.86 -11.28 9.94
C ASN A 235 -1.02 -12.06 10.97
N SER A 236 -0.10 -11.37 11.65
CA SER A 236 0.72 -12.01 12.70
C SER A 236 -0.12 -12.46 13.89
N TYR A 237 -1.18 -11.72 14.24
CA TYR A 237 -2.10 -12.04 15.31
C TYR A 237 -2.96 -13.26 14.96
N LEU A 238 -3.48 -13.34 13.73
CA LEU A 238 -4.19 -14.54 13.25
C LEU A 238 -3.29 -15.78 13.28
N THR A 239 -2.04 -15.66 12.84
CA THR A 239 -1.07 -16.78 12.88
C THR A 239 -0.83 -17.25 14.31
N LYS A 240 -0.64 -16.32 15.26
CA LYS A 240 -0.40 -16.64 16.67
C LYS A 240 -1.60 -17.31 17.34
N ASN A 241 -2.82 -17.02 16.87
CA ASN A 241 -4.06 -17.62 17.36
C ASN A 241 -4.52 -18.84 16.54
N GLY A 242 -3.60 -19.47 15.79
CA GLY A 242 -3.82 -20.80 15.21
C GLY A 242 -4.43 -20.81 13.80
N VAL A 243 -4.62 -19.67 13.15
CA VAL A 243 -5.06 -19.65 11.75
C VAL A 243 -3.88 -20.03 10.84
N ILE A 244 -4.09 -21.02 9.97
CA ILE A 244 -3.05 -21.51 9.07
C ILE A 244 -2.63 -20.46 8.04
N SER A 245 -1.37 -20.53 7.60
CA SER A 245 -0.76 -19.52 6.74
C SER A 245 -1.47 -19.32 5.40
N GLU A 246 -2.00 -20.42 4.85
CA GLU A 246 -2.71 -20.50 3.58
C GLU A 246 -4.01 -19.70 3.61
N LEU A 247 -4.78 -19.84 4.69
CA LEU A 247 -6.01 -19.08 4.90
C LEU A 247 -5.70 -17.60 5.13
N ILE A 248 -4.65 -17.30 5.90
CA ILE A 248 -4.22 -15.91 6.11
C ILE A 248 -3.80 -15.28 4.77
N ASP A 249 -3.10 -16.00 3.91
CA ASP A 249 -2.74 -15.51 2.58
C ASP A 249 -3.99 -15.25 1.73
N ILE A 250 -4.99 -16.13 1.75
CA ILE A 250 -6.28 -15.93 1.06
C ILE A 250 -7.02 -14.69 1.58
N LEU A 251 -7.14 -14.53 2.91
CA LEU A 251 -7.73 -13.34 3.54
C LEU A 251 -6.94 -12.07 3.22
N ALA A 252 -5.62 -12.21 3.10
CA ALA A 252 -4.72 -11.17 2.63
C ALA A 252 -4.80 -10.93 1.11
N GLY A 253 -5.65 -11.64 0.38
CA GLY A 253 -5.85 -11.50 -1.06
C GLY A 253 -4.70 -12.06 -1.91
N ARG A 254 -3.97 -13.04 -1.38
CA ARG A 254 -2.98 -13.84 -2.06
C ARG A 254 -3.54 -15.24 -2.27
N VAL A 255 -3.33 -15.81 -3.45
CA VAL A 255 -3.70 -17.21 -3.72
C VAL A 255 -2.40 -18.01 -3.74
N PRO A 256 -2.14 -18.86 -2.72
CA PRO A 256 -0.96 -19.69 -2.72
C PRO A 256 -0.96 -20.61 -3.94
N ARG A 257 0.21 -20.80 -4.56
CA ARG A 257 0.35 -21.67 -5.74
C ARG A 257 0.57 -23.15 -5.39
N ASN A 258 0.57 -23.51 -4.10
CA ASN A 258 0.88 -24.87 -3.66
C ASN A 258 -0.27 -25.86 -4.02
N VAL A 259 0.05 -27.15 -4.02
CA VAL A 259 -0.90 -28.22 -4.36
C VAL A 259 -2.01 -28.30 -3.30
N PHE A 260 -1.67 -28.08 -2.03
CA PHE A 260 -2.60 -28.11 -0.90
C PHE A 260 -3.78 -27.14 -1.10
N CYS A 261 -3.51 -25.86 -1.35
CA CYS A 261 -4.55 -24.85 -1.58
C CYS A 261 -5.41 -25.11 -2.82
N ARG A 262 -4.87 -25.77 -3.85
CA ARG A 262 -5.61 -26.03 -5.10
C ARG A 262 -6.53 -27.23 -5.01
N HIS A 263 -6.14 -28.25 -4.24
CA HIS A 263 -6.79 -29.57 -4.31
C HIS A 263 -7.37 -30.04 -2.98
N TYR A 264 -6.90 -29.51 -1.85
CA TYR A 264 -7.19 -30.08 -0.53
C TYR A 264 -7.80 -29.07 0.45
N LEU A 265 -7.48 -27.78 0.31
CA LEU A 265 -8.03 -26.74 1.17
C LEU A 265 -9.51 -26.49 0.85
N GLY A 266 -10.38 -27.24 1.51
CA GLY A 266 -11.83 -27.00 1.55
C GLY A 266 -12.22 -26.61 2.96
N GLU A 267 -12.46 -25.31 3.19
CA GLU A 267 -12.87 -24.79 4.48
C GLU A 267 -14.30 -24.24 4.38
N ASP A 268 -15.12 -24.48 5.40
CA ASP A 268 -16.42 -23.82 5.49
C ASP A 268 -16.21 -22.35 5.88
N LEU A 269 -16.55 -21.46 4.96
CA LEU A 269 -16.41 -20.01 5.15
C LEU A 269 -17.13 -19.50 6.40
N LYS A 270 -18.24 -20.15 6.79
CA LYS A 270 -19.00 -19.80 7.99
C LYS A 270 -18.26 -20.19 9.27
N VAL A 271 -17.59 -21.34 9.28
CA VAL A 271 -16.78 -21.80 10.42
C VAL A 271 -15.54 -20.93 10.56
N LEU A 272 -14.84 -20.69 9.44
CA LEU A 272 -13.69 -19.80 9.39
C LEU A 272 -14.05 -18.39 9.87
N GLY A 273 -15.16 -17.83 9.39
CA GLY A 273 -15.61 -16.50 9.77
C GLY A 273 -15.88 -16.37 11.25
N LYS A 274 -16.51 -17.37 11.88
CA LYS A 274 -16.71 -17.37 13.34
C LYS A 274 -15.39 -17.39 14.11
N SER A 275 -14.45 -18.23 13.69
CA SER A 275 -13.13 -18.31 14.33
C SER A 275 -12.36 -16.99 14.20
N VAL A 276 -12.33 -16.42 13.00
CA VAL A 276 -11.66 -15.14 12.73
C VAL A 276 -12.30 -14.00 13.50
N LEU A 277 -13.64 -13.89 13.52
CA LEU A 277 -14.34 -12.84 14.27
C LEU A 277 -14.13 -12.94 15.79
N ALA A 278 -14.02 -14.16 16.33
CA ALA A 278 -13.70 -14.35 17.74
C ALA A 278 -12.29 -13.80 18.07
N ILE A 279 -11.30 -14.15 17.24
CA ILE A 279 -9.92 -13.65 17.36
C ILE A 279 -9.88 -12.12 17.16
N GLU A 280 -10.63 -11.59 16.19
CA GLU A 280 -10.73 -10.15 15.93
C GLU A 280 -11.36 -9.40 17.12
N SER A 281 -12.33 -9.99 17.82
CA SER A 281 -12.90 -9.40 19.04
C SER A 281 -11.87 -9.30 20.17
N GLU A 282 -11.00 -10.29 20.32
CA GLU A 282 -9.89 -10.26 21.27
C GLU A 282 -8.81 -9.25 20.85
N LEU A 283 -8.53 -9.16 19.54
CA LEU A 283 -7.63 -8.17 18.96
C LEU A 283 -8.14 -6.75 19.21
N GLU A 284 -9.42 -6.50 19.02
CA GLU A 284 -10.07 -5.23 19.32
C GLU A 284 -9.88 -4.86 20.80
N LYS A 285 -10.15 -5.80 21.73
CA LYS A 285 -9.93 -5.57 23.17
C LYS A 285 -8.47 -5.30 23.50
N THR A 286 -7.52 -5.89 22.79
CA THR A 286 -6.08 -5.74 23.08
C THR A 286 -5.49 -4.46 22.50
N LEU A 287 -5.85 -4.13 21.26
CA LEU A 287 -5.26 -3.04 20.49
C LEU A 287 -6.02 -1.72 20.64
N LEU A 288 -7.33 -1.81 20.90
CA LEU A 288 -8.27 -0.69 20.89
C LEU A 288 -8.98 -0.53 22.25
N THR A 289 -8.43 -1.07 23.34
CA THR A 289 -8.93 -0.76 24.68
C THR A 289 -8.73 0.72 24.97
N TYR A 290 -9.87 1.40 25.13
CA TYR A 290 -10.00 2.77 25.60
C TYR A 290 -10.10 2.79 27.12
#